data_AF-A0A7H8PPL0-F1
#
_entry.id   AF-A0A7H8PPL0-F1
#
_cell.length_a   1.000
_cell.length_b   1.000
_cell.length_c   1.000
_cell.angle_alpha   90.00
_cell.angle_beta   90.00
_cell.angle_gamma   90.00
#
_symmetry.space_group_name_H-M   'P 1'
#
loop_
_entity.id
_entity.type
_entity.pdbx_description
1 polymer ?
#
loop_
_entity_poly.entity_id
_entity_poly.type
_entity_poly.pdbx_seq_one_letter_code
_entity_poly.pdbx_strand_id
1 'polypeptide(L)'
;MDSTVSPLKKTKPRNWRLHLMRGLFFLNFISLAYDNWSTILFPKEQMGVLSGVAISFWAGFSLLNFLGIRFPLKMIPILLLQLLYKSAWIIGTYLPAHASGTPDAGIQEFFWICIAGILLNLVIIPWKYTYQEFFKDLFKFGSP
;
A
#
# COMPACT_ATOMS: atom_id res chain seq x y z
N MET A 1 21.74 -1.51 37.67
CA MET A 1 22.05 -0.72 36.46
C MET A 1 20.74 -0.53 35.72
N ASP A 2 20.10 0.60 35.99
CA ASP A 2 18.73 0.92 35.58
C ASP A 2 18.76 1.47 34.15
N SER A 3 18.44 0.61 33.17
CA SER A 3 18.30 1.01 31.77
C SER A 3 16.97 1.76 31.61
N THR A 4 16.97 3.02 32.05
CA THR A 4 15.94 4.01 31.77
C THR A 4 15.93 4.34 30.27
N VAL A 5 15.45 3.38 29.47
CA VAL A 5 15.05 3.63 28.08
C VAL A 5 13.82 4.52 28.17
N SER A 6 14.05 5.83 28.14
CA SER A 6 12.99 6.83 27.97
C SER A 6 12.05 6.35 26.86
N PRO A 7 10.73 6.22 27.12
CA PRO A 7 9.79 5.88 26.07
C PRO A 7 9.84 7.01 25.06
N LEU A 8 10.53 6.77 23.93
CA LEU A 8 10.63 7.73 22.83
C LEU A 8 9.23 8.25 22.53
N LYS A 9 9.02 9.53 22.81
CA LYS A 9 7.74 10.21 22.57
C LYS A 9 7.41 10.06 21.08
N LYS A 10 6.40 9.26 20.76
CA LYS A 10 5.95 9.03 19.37
C LYS A 10 5.70 10.38 18.71
N THR A 11 6.51 10.72 17.71
CA THR A 11 6.43 12.05 17.11
C THR A 11 5.27 12.09 16.13
N LYS A 12 4.17 12.74 16.52
CA LYS A 12 3.02 12.96 15.63
C LYS A 12 3.48 13.71 14.37
N PRO A 13 3.21 13.21 13.16
CA PRO A 13 3.59 13.89 11.93
C PRO A 13 2.81 15.19 11.74
N ARG A 14 3.38 16.09 10.92
CA ARG A 14 2.80 17.40 10.64
C ARG A 14 1.41 17.28 9.99
N ASN A 15 0.51 18.21 10.31
CA ASN A 15 -0.89 18.20 9.83
C ASN A 15 -1.02 18.13 8.30
N TRP A 16 -0.20 18.84 7.52
CA TRP A 16 -0.25 18.76 6.04
C TRP A 16 -0.02 17.33 5.53
N ARG A 17 0.89 16.58 6.16
CA ARG A 17 1.19 15.21 5.78
C ARG A 17 0.01 14.30 6.06
N LEU A 18 -0.73 14.53 7.14
CA LEU A 18 -1.97 13.82 7.43
C LEU A 18 -3.04 14.08 6.37
N HIS A 19 -3.19 15.32 5.89
CA HIS A 19 -4.12 15.63 4.80
C HIS A 19 -3.72 14.95 3.50
N LEU A 20 -2.43 14.93 3.15
CA LEU A 20 -1.95 14.19 1.97
C LEU A 20 -2.17 12.68 2.10
N MET A 21 -1.92 12.10 3.27
CA MET A 21 -2.23 10.68 3.51
C MET A 21 -3.72 10.39 3.29
N ARG A 22 -4.61 11.23 3.82
CA ARG A 22 -6.05 11.09 3.60
C ARG A 22 -6.42 11.21 2.13
N GLY A 23 -5.81 12.16 1.41
CA GLY A 23 -5.99 12.32 -0.03
C GLY A 23 -5.56 11.08 -0.81
N LEU A 24 -4.40 10.50 -0.49
CA LEU A 24 -3.92 9.27 -1.10
C LEU A 24 -4.86 8.09 -0.81
N PHE A 25 -5.28 7.90 0.45
CA PHE A 25 -6.25 6.88 0.81
C PHE A 25 -7.57 7.03 0.05
N PHE A 26 -8.06 8.26 -0.10
CA PHE A 26 -9.27 8.55 -0.85
C PHE A 26 -9.13 8.26 -2.34
N LEU A 27 -8.01 8.68 -2.94
CA LEU A 27 -7.70 8.38 -4.35
C LEU A 27 -7.64 6.88 -4.60
N ASN A 28 -6.91 6.14 -3.76
CA ASN A 28 -6.83 4.69 -3.84
C ASN A 28 -8.21 4.04 -3.67
N PHE A 29 -9.03 4.54 -2.74
CA PHE A 29 -10.38 4.03 -2.53
C PHE A 29 -11.22 4.19 -3.79
N ILE A 30 -11.32 5.40 -4.37
CA ILE A 30 -12.16 5.61 -5.56
C ILE A 30 -11.68 4.76 -6.73
N SER A 31 -10.38 4.82 -7.03
CA SER A 31 -9.80 4.10 -8.16
C SER A 31 -10.05 2.59 -8.05
N LEU A 32 -9.76 1.99 -6.90
CA LEU A 32 -9.90 0.55 -6.74
C LEU A 32 -11.33 0.10 -6.50
N ALA A 33 -12.14 0.92 -5.82
CA ALA A 33 -13.51 0.54 -5.52
C ALA A 33 -14.35 0.48 -6.78
N TYR A 34 -14.22 1.48 -7.67
CA TYR A 34 -14.97 1.50 -8.91
C TYR A 34 -14.70 0.25 -9.75
N ASP A 35 -13.44 -0.01 -10.09
CA ASP A 35 -13.07 -1.11 -10.99
C ASP A 35 -13.43 -2.50 -10.43
N ASN A 36 -13.18 -2.72 -9.14
CA ASN A 36 -13.29 -4.05 -8.56
C ASN A 36 -14.71 -4.36 -8.06
N TRP A 37 -15.40 -3.40 -7.41
CA TRP A 37 -16.78 -3.63 -6.99
C TRP A 37 -17.74 -3.67 -8.16
N SER A 38 -17.51 -2.92 -9.25
CA SER A 38 -18.36 -3.06 -10.45
C SER A 38 -18.25 -4.47 -11.04
N THR A 39 -17.03 -5.02 -11.07
CA THR A 39 -16.79 -6.37 -11.59
C THR A 39 -17.40 -7.46 -10.72
N ILE A 40 -17.40 -7.28 -9.40
CA ILE A 40 -18.02 -8.21 -8.44
C ILE A 40 -19.55 -8.14 -8.46
N LEU A 41 -20.12 -6.93 -8.47
CA LEU A 41 -21.57 -6.73 -8.36
C LEU A 41 -22.29 -6.95 -9.69
N PHE A 42 -21.61 -6.74 -10.82
CA PHE A 42 -22.16 -6.88 -12.16
C PHE A 42 -21.24 -7.75 -13.05
N PRO A 43 -21.03 -9.03 -12.70
CA PRO A 43 -20.16 -9.91 -13.47
C PRO A 43 -20.80 -10.21 -14.83
N LYS A 44 -20.05 -10.00 -15.91
CA LYS A 44 -20.50 -10.35 -17.27
C LYS A 44 -20.34 -11.85 -17.56
N GLU A 45 -19.31 -12.46 -16.98
CA GLU A 45 -18.96 -13.87 -17.16
C GLU A 45 -18.43 -14.45 -15.85
N GLN A 46 -18.33 -15.77 -15.76
CA GLN A 46 -17.73 -16.43 -14.62
C GLN A 46 -16.23 -16.10 -14.55
N MET A 47 -15.81 -15.49 -13.43
CA MET A 47 -14.40 -15.21 -13.20
C MET A 47 -13.61 -16.50 -13.00
N GLY A 48 -12.44 -16.59 -13.62
CA GLY A 48 -11.45 -17.60 -13.29
C GLY A 48 -11.02 -17.51 -11.82
N VAL A 49 -10.52 -18.61 -11.25
CA VAL A 49 -10.21 -18.70 -9.81
C VAL A 49 -9.23 -17.62 -9.36
N LEU A 50 -8.08 -17.49 -10.03
CA LEU A 50 -7.05 -16.51 -9.65
C LEU A 50 -7.48 -15.07 -9.89
N SER A 51 -8.17 -14.79 -11.01
CA SER A 51 -8.74 -13.47 -11.27
C SER A 51 -9.79 -13.07 -10.24
N GLY A 52 -10.68 -13.99 -9.86
CA GLY A 52 -11.71 -13.76 -8.85
C GLY A 52 -11.10 -13.47 -7.47
N VAL A 53 -10.03 -14.19 -7.10
CA VAL A 53 -9.26 -13.91 -5.88
C VAL A 53 -8.63 -12.53 -5.93
N ALA A 54 -7.96 -12.17 -7.03
CA ALA A 54 -7.31 -10.87 -7.19
C ALA A 54 -8.32 -9.71 -7.10
N ILE A 55 -9.42 -9.79 -7.85
CA ILE A 55 -10.47 -8.76 -7.86
C ILE A 55 -11.11 -8.62 -6.46
N SER A 56 -11.41 -9.74 -5.80
CA SER A 56 -11.97 -9.73 -4.44
C SER A 56 -11.00 -9.14 -3.42
N PHE A 57 -9.71 -9.44 -3.54
CA PHE A 57 -8.66 -8.86 -2.70
C PHE A 57 -8.58 -7.34 -2.90
N TRP A 58 -8.58 -6.86 -4.15
CA TRP A 58 -8.56 -5.43 -4.47
C TRP A 58 -9.82 -4.69 -3.99
N ALA A 59 -10.99 -5.32 -4.11
CA ALA A 59 -12.24 -4.80 -3.57
C ALA A 59 -12.16 -4.64 -2.04
N GLY A 60 -11.69 -5.66 -1.31
CA GLY A 60 -11.47 -5.56 0.14
C GLY A 60 -10.42 -4.51 0.51
N PHE A 61 -9.30 -4.46 -0.23
CA PHE A 61 -8.24 -3.48 -0.03
C PHE A 61 -8.75 -2.04 -0.25
N SER A 62 -9.68 -1.81 -1.19
CA SER A 62 -10.32 -0.50 -1.38
C SER A 62 -11.07 -0.05 -0.12
N LEU A 63 -11.81 -0.94 0.55
CA LEU A 63 -12.52 -0.62 1.80
C LEU A 63 -11.56 -0.30 2.95
N LEU A 64 -10.41 -0.98 3.01
CA LEU A 64 -9.35 -0.62 3.98
C LEU A 64 -8.76 0.77 3.68
N ASN A 65 -8.64 1.15 2.42
CA ASN A 65 -8.25 2.51 2.06
C ASN A 65 -9.31 3.54 2.49
N PHE A 66 -10.60 3.21 2.38
CA PHE A 66 -11.68 4.07 2.91
C PHE A 66 -11.52 4.31 4.43
N LEU A 67 -11.22 3.27 5.21
CA LEU A 67 -10.90 3.43 6.64
C LEU A 67 -9.64 4.28 6.87
N GLY A 68 -8.67 4.22 5.96
CA GLY A 68 -7.46 5.05 5.99
C GLY A 68 -7.72 6.55 5.91
N ILE A 69 -8.83 6.97 5.29
CA ILE A 69 -9.25 8.38 5.29
C ILE A 69 -9.54 8.86 6.71
N ARG A 70 -10.23 8.05 7.52
CA ARG A 70 -10.58 8.39 8.89
C ARG A 70 -9.42 8.20 9.87
N PHE A 71 -8.59 7.18 9.65
CA PHE A 71 -7.51 6.75 10.55
C PHE A 71 -6.15 6.61 9.85
N PRO A 72 -5.59 7.68 9.24
CA PRO A 72 -4.46 7.58 8.32
C PRO A 72 -3.19 6.99 8.93
N LEU A 73 -2.91 7.28 10.20
CA LEU A 73 -1.72 6.74 10.89
C LEU A 73 -1.87 5.27 11.29
N LYS A 74 -3.09 4.85 11.66
CA LYS A 74 -3.37 3.45 12.02
C LYS A 74 -3.35 2.55 10.78
N MET A 75 -3.68 3.12 9.62
CA MET A 75 -3.74 2.41 8.34
C MET A 75 -2.44 2.53 7.52
N ILE A 76 -1.33 2.99 8.11
CA ILE A 76 0.00 2.93 7.47
C ILE A 76 0.34 1.53 6.92
N PRO A 77 0.00 0.40 7.57
CA PRO A 77 0.22 -0.93 7.01
C PRO A 77 -0.38 -1.12 5.60
N ILE A 78 -1.49 -0.45 5.27
CA ILE A 78 -2.12 -0.51 3.95
C ILE A 78 -1.27 0.22 2.89
N LEU A 79 -0.65 1.35 3.24
CA LEU A 79 0.28 2.05 2.35
C LEU A 79 1.60 1.28 2.17
N LEU A 80 2.08 0.65 3.24
CA LEU A 80 3.23 -0.26 3.17
C LEU A 80 2.94 -1.47 2.27
N LEU A 81 1.74 -2.06 2.39
CA LEU A 81 1.29 -3.12 1.51
C LEU A 81 1.28 -2.66 0.04
N GLN A 82 0.79 -1.44 -0.25
CA GLN A 82 0.81 -0.88 -1.60
C GLN A 82 2.24 -0.72 -2.14
N LEU A 83 3.16 -0.24 -1.31
CA LEU A 83 4.57 -0.08 -1.65
C LEU A 83 5.24 -1.44 -1.96
N LEU A 84 4.99 -2.44 -1.11
CA LEU A 84 5.53 -3.79 -1.26
C LEU A 84 4.96 -4.48 -2.49
N TYR A 85 3.63 -4.40 -2.68
CA TYR A 85 2.95 -4.95 -3.85
C TYR A 85 3.53 -4.40 -5.16
N LYS A 86 3.62 -3.07 -5.30
CA LYS A 86 4.10 -2.45 -6.55
C LYS A 86 5.55 -2.79 -6.81
N SER A 87 6.38 -2.82 -5.75
CA SER A 87 7.78 -3.25 -5.86
C SER A 87 7.88 -4.71 -6.31
N ALA A 88 7.13 -5.61 -5.68
CA ALA A 88 7.11 -7.02 -6.02
C ALA A 88 6.59 -7.27 -7.44
N TRP A 89 5.56 -6.55 -7.87
CA TRP A 89 5.02 -6.65 -9.22
C TRP A 89 6.03 -6.18 -10.28
N ILE A 90 6.74 -5.08 -10.04
CA ILE A 90 7.82 -4.64 -10.94
C ILE A 90 8.90 -5.73 -11.04
N ILE A 91 9.34 -6.26 -9.90
CA ILE A 91 10.41 -7.27 -9.86
C ILE A 91 9.99 -8.59 -10.52
N GLY A 92 8.78 -9.06 -10.25
CA GLY A 92 8.31 -10.38 -10.67
C GLY A 92 7.60 -10.41 -12.02
N THR A 93 7.13 -9.27 -12.52
CA THR A 93 6.32 -9.21 -13.76
C THR A 93 6.95 -8.29 -14.80
N TYR A 94 7.20 -7.02 -14.45
CA TYR A 94 7.74 -6.06 -15.43
C TYR A 94 9.18 -6.37 -15.82
N LEU A 95 10.09 -6.58 -14.86
CA LEU A 95 11.50 -6.81 -15.16
C LEU A 95 11.72 -8.05 -16.04
N PRO A 96 11.08 -9.21 -15.78
CA PRO A 96 11.18 -10.36 -16.66
C PRO A 96 10.61 -10.10 -18.05
N ALA A 97 9.44 -9.44 -18.15
CA ALA A 97 8.82 -9.10 -19.42
C ALA A 97 9.67 -8.14 -20.26
N HIS A 98 10.35 -7.19 -19.61
CA HIS A 98 11.27 -6.27 -20.26
C HIS A 98 12.58 -6.95 -20.66
N ALA A 99 13.06 -7.91 -19.87
CA ALA A 99 14.25 -8.69 -20.20
C ALA A 99 14.02 -9.67 -21.36
N SER A 100 12.80 -10.17 -21.54
CA SER A 100 12.43 -11.09 -22.63
C SER A 100 12.07 -10.38 -23.94
N GLY A 101 11.99 -9.05 -23.95
CA GLY A 101 11.67 -8.27 -25.14
C GLY A 101 10.92 -6.98 -24.83
N THR A 102 10.07 -6.55 -25.75
CA THR A 102 9.21 -5.38 -25.52
C THR A 102 7.98 -5.81 -24.72
N PRO A 103 7.76 -5.26 -23.51
CA PRO A 103 6.54 -5.53 -22.76
C PRO A 103 5.30 -5.14 -23.57
N ASP A 104 4.20 -5.87 -23.38
CA ASP A 104 2.93 -5.42 -23.96
C ASP A 104 2.49 -4.07 -23.35
N ALA A 105 1.59 -3.38 -24.05
CA ALA A 105 1.14 -2.05 -23.65
C ALA A 105 0.54 -2.02 -22.24
N GLY A 106 -0.18 -3.06 -21.83
CA GLY A 106 -0.78 -3.15 -20.49
C GLY A 106 0.27 -3.27 -19.40
N ILE A 107 1.30 -4.10 -19.60
CA ILE A 107 2.44 -4.20 -18.68
C ILE A 107 3.19 -2.87 -18.59
N GLN A 108 3.40 -2.19 -19.73
CA GLN A 108 4.11 -0.92 -19.78
C GLN A 108 3.34 0.22 -19.08
N GLU A 109 2.04 0.31 -19.30
CA GLU A 109 1.17 1.29 -18.62
C GLU A 109 1.14 1.03 -17.12
N PHE A 110 0.98 -0.24 -16.72
CA PHE A 110 0.92 -0.59 -15.31
C PHE A 110 2.24 -0.38 -14.58
N PHE A 111 3.38 -0.52 -15.26
CA PHE A 111 4.69 -0.13 -14.73
C PHE A 111 4.73 1.33 -14.29
N TRP A 112 4.26 2.27 -15.13
CA TRP A 112 4.24 3.68 -14.78
C TRP A 112 3.29 3.99 -13.61
N ILE A 113 2.16 3.29 -13.54
CA ILE A 113 1.23 3.34 -12.39
C ILE A 113 1.91 2.80 -11.11
N CYS A 114 2.76 1.78 -11.23
CA CYS A 114 3.56 1.27 -10.11
C CYS A 114 4.62 2.27 -9.65
N ILE A 115 5.39 2.85 -10.56
CA ILE A 115 6.42 3.86 -10.24
C ILE A 115 5.80 5.09 -9.57
N ALA A 116 4.74 5.65 -10.15
CA ALA A 116 4.06 6.81 -9.57
C ALA A 116 3.55 6.51 -8.16
N GLY A 117 2.93 5.34 -7.95
CA GLY A 117 2.44 4.90 -6.65
C GLY A 117 3.57 4.69 -5.62
N ILE A 118 4.70 4.12 -6.02
CA ILE A 118 5.87 3.94 -5.16
C ILE A 118 6.40 5.30 -4.69
N LEU A 119 6.68 6.21 -5.64
CA LEU A 119 7.21 7.54 -5.33
C LEU A 119 6.29 8.33 -4.40
N LEU A 120 4.98 8.27 -4.67
CA LEU A 120 3.97 8.93 -3.84
C LEU A 120 3.96 8.38 -2.41
N ASN A 121 4.03 7.06 -2.25
CA ASN A 121 4.12 6.42 -0.93
C ASN A 121 5.43 6.81 -0.21
N LEU A 122 6.56 6.83 -0.91
CA LEU A 122 7.85 7.27 -0.35
C LEU A 122 7.80 8.70 0.19
N VAL A 123 7.11 9.61 -0.50
CA VAL A 123 6.98 11.01 -0.06
C VAL A 123 5.98 11.16 1.08
N ILE A 124 4.85 10.45 1.05
CA ILE A 124 3.72 10.66 1.96
C ILE A 124 3.85 9.90 3.28
N ILE A 125 4.39 8.67 3.29
CA ILE A 125 4.45 7.83 4.50
C ILE A 125 5.39 8.46 5.53
N PRO A 126 4.94 8.78 6.76
CA PRO A 126 5.79 9.41 7.77
C PRO A 126 6.83 8.42 8.34
N TRP A 127 7.94 8.20 7.63
CA TRP A 127 8.95 7.17 7.92
C TRP A 127 9.43 7.14 9.36
N LYS A 128 9.69 8.29 9.98
CA LYS A 128 10.07 8.36 11.40
C LYS A 128 8.99 7.78 12.32
N TYR A 129 7.73 8.14 12.08
CA TYR A 129 6.59 7.59 12.82
C TYR A 129 6.44 6.09 12.53
N THR A 130 6.48 5.70 11.25
CA THR A 130 6.35 4.31 10.82
C THR A 130 7.39 3.41 11.47
N TYR A 131 8.66 3.84 11.49
CA TYR A 131 9.73 3.10 12.14
C TYR A 131 9.50 2.96 13.65
N GLN A 132 9.15 4.06 14.34
CA GLN A 132 8.90 4.07 15.77
C GLN A 132 7.70 3.18 16.18
N GLU A 133 6.67 3.13 15.34
CA GLU A 133 5.43 2.41 15.64
C GLU A 133 5.51 0.92 15.29
N PHE A 134 6.06 0.57 14.13
CA PHE A 134 5.93 -0.77 13.57
C PHE A 134 7.23 -1.58 13.55
N PHE A 135 8.39 -0.93 13.49
CA PHE A 135 9.67 -1.63 13.28
C PHE A 135 10.60 -1.61 14.49
N LYS A 136 10.52 -0.58 15.34
CA LYS A 136 11.44 -0.39 16.47
C LYS A 136 11.47 -1.59 17.42
N ASP A 137 10.31 -2.14 17.74
CA ASP A 137 10.19 -3.25 18.68
C ASP A 137 9.99 -4.60 17.97
N LEU A 138 9.89 -4.61 16.63
CA LEU A 138 9.74 -5.83 15.82
C LEU A 138 10.97 -6.75 15.91
N PHE A 139 12.16 -6.17 16.07
CA PHE A 139 13.43 -6.90 16.19
C PHE A 139 13.89 -7.09 17.64
N LYS A 140 13.09 -6.69 18.64
CA LYS A 140 13.37 -7.01 20.05
C LYS A 140 12.80 -8.38 20.39
N PHE A 141 13.39 -9.42 19.79
CA PHE A 141 13.20 -10.78 20.27
C PHE A 141 14.05 -10.97 21.52
N GLY A 142 13.42 -10.99 22.70
CA GLY A 142 14.00 -11.52 23.93
C GLY A 142 15.21 -10.76 24.48
N SER A 143 14.99 -9.95 25.50
CA SER A 143 15.92 -9.89 26.61
C SER A 143 15.07 -10.06 27.87
N PRO A 144 15.25 -11.16 28.63
CA PRO A 144 14.54 -11.37 29.88
C PRO A 144 14.83 -10.25 30.90
#